data_AF-A0A962NLV6-F1
#
_entry.id   AF-A0A962NLV6-F1
#
_cell.length_a   1.000
_cell.length_b   1.000
_cell.length_c   1.000
_cell.angle_alpha   90.00
_cell.angle_beta   90.00
_cell.angle_gamma   90.00
#
_symmetry.space_group_name_H-M   'P 1'
#
loop_
_entity.id
_entity.type
_entity.pdbx_description
1 polymer ?
#
loop_
_entity_poly.entity_id
_entity_poly.type
_entity_poly.pdbx_seq_one_letter_code
_entity_poly.pdbx_strand_id
1 'polypeptide(L)'
;MSNDLDDLIRQSANENLDDIGLSDDKVVVEPFCNHPWVVAFSWLLCAVVALFLYESPLPRERSVGSRSVETNLSVAMYHVAHRVETYQRYTGHLPEFLDPAWSESENVGYALTEMGYELTGKEGGLEIIYRQGDDPEELLHFEFSEDDQ
;
A
#
# COMPACT_ATOMS: atom_id res chain seq x y z
N MET A 1 60.45 20.65 -15.19
CA MET A 1 60.12 19.67 -14.14
C MET A 1 58.80 19.00 -14.50
N SER A 2 58.81 18.06 -15.44
CA SER A 2 57.62 17.29 -15.86
C SER A 2 58.00 15.86 -16.25
N ASN A 3 58.86 15.21 -15.46
CA ASN A 3 59.33 13.84 -15.75
C ASN A 3 58.77 12.80 -14.76
N ASP A 4 58.40 13.20 -13.54
CA ASP A 4 57.90 12.24 -12.52
C ASP A 4 56.56 11.61 -12.89
N LEU A 5 55.67 12.35 -13.57
CA LEU A 5 54.35 11.83 -13.91
C LEU A 5 54.42 10.82 -15.07
N ASP A 6 55.28 11.07 -16.06
CA ASP A 6 55.49 10.15 -17.17
C ASP A 6 56.23 8.89 -16.71
N ASP A 7 57.15 9.01 -15.76
CA ASP A 7 57.81 7.86 -15.14
C ASP A 7 56.84 7.02 -14.30
N LEU A 8 55.91 7.65 -13.57
CA LEU A 8 54.83 6.96 -12.83
C LEU A 8 53.87 6.21 -13.75
N ILE A 9 53.48 6.80 -14.89
CA ILE A 9 52.61 6.14 -15.88
C ILE A 9 53.33 4.98 -16.57
N ARG A 10 54.63 5.14 -16.86
CA ARG A 10 55.44 4.05 -17.42
C ARG A 10 55.63 2.91 -16.43
N GLN A 11 55.75 3.23 -15.14
CA GLN A 11 55.87 2.24 -14.07
C GLN A 11 54.55 1.48 -13.85
N SER A 12 53.39 2.16 -13.91
CA SER A 12 52.08 1.49 -13.81
C SER A 12 51.74 0.65 -15.05
N ALA A 13 52.18 1.06 -16.23
CA ALA A 13 51.92 0.33 -17.48
C ALA A 13 52.80 -0.95 -17.62
N ASN A 14 53.87 -1.04 -16.85
CA ASN A 14 54.81 -2.17 -16.87
C ASN A 14 54.68 -3.06 -15.61
N GLU A 15 53.69 -2.78 -14.75
CA GLU A 15 53.31 -3.66 -13.66
C GLU A 15 52.62 -4.88 -14.28
N ASN A 16 53.40 -5.95 -14.43
CA ASN A 16 52.97 -7.27 -14.87
C ASN A 16 51.70 -7.67 -14.09
N LEU A 17 50.57 -7.68 -14.79
CA LEU A 17 49.30 -8.23 -14.31
C LEU A 17 49.34 -9.74 -14.05
N ASP A 18 50.48 -10.39 -14.32
CA ASP A 18 50.73 -11.81 -14.05
C ASP A 18 50.91 -12.13 -12.56
N ASP A 19 51.06 -11.13 -11.68
CA ASP A 19 51.21 -11.34 -10.22
C ASP A 19 49.90 -11.16 -9.44
N ILE A 20 48.78 -10.89 -10.13
CA ILE A 20 47.46 -11.19 -9.57
C ILE A 20 47.26 -12.68 -9.79
N GLY A 21 47.77 -13.46 -8.84
CA GLY A 21 47.50 -14.88 -8.74
C GLY A 21 45.99 -15.13 -8.70
N LEU A 22 45.40 -15.24 -9.89
CA LEU A 22 44.23 -16.04 -10.15
C LEU A 22 44.67 -17.48 -9.88
N SER A 23 44.78 -17.78 -8.58
CA SER A 23 44.44 -19.09 -8.08
C SER A 23 43.14 -19.41 -8.78
N ASP A 24 43.18 -20.36 -9.70
CA ASP A 24 42.00 -21.06 -10.20
C ASP A 24 41.40 -21.74 -8.97
N ASP A 25 40.77 -20.93 -8.12
CA ASP A 25 39.94 -21.35 -7.01
C ASP A 25 38.70 -21.86 -7.72
N LYS A 26 38.85 -23.05 -8.29
CA LYS A 26 37.74 -23.91 -8.64
C LYS A 26 36.88 -23.87 -7.41
N VAL A 27 35.75 -23.18 -7.50
CA VAL A 27 34.66 -23.31 -6.54
C VAL A 27 34.41 -24.81 -6.49
N VAL A 28 34.99 -25.46 -5.48
CA VAL A 28 34.67 -26.82 -5.14
C VAL A 28 33.26 -26.69 -4.65
N VAL A 29 32.31 -26.85 -5.58
CA VAL A 29 30.93 -27.13 -5.23
C VAL A 29 31.03 -28.47 -4.53
N GLU A 30 31.17 -28.43 -3.21
CA GLU A 30 31.05 -29.61 -2.38
C GLU A 30 29.79 -30.34 -2.85
N PRO A 31 29.86 -31.66 -3.09
CA PRO A 31 28.68 -32.40 -3.47
C PRO A 31 27.68 -32.20 -2.34
N PHE A 32 26.62 -31.43 -2.62
CA PHE A 32 25.48 -31.32 -1.73
C PHE A 32 25.16 -32.72 -1.27
N CYS A 33 25.23 -32.92 0.04
CA CYS A 33 25.07 -34.23 0.64
C CYS A 33 23.64 -34.65 0.32
N ASN A 34 23.46 -35.41 -0.78
CA ASN A 34 22.19 -35.97 -1.26
C ASN A 34 21.76 -37.10 -0.33
N HIS A 35 21.83 -36.87 0.97
CA HIS A 35 21.35 -37.79 1.95
C HIS A 35 19.82 -37.73 1.86
N PRO A 36 19.11 -38.87 1.68
CA PRO A 36 17.67 -38.90 1.48
C PRO A 36 16.89 -38.21 2.61
N TRP A 37 17.49 -38.09 3.79
CA TRP A 37 16.96 -37.33 4.91
C TRP A 37 16.86 -35.84 4.64
N VAL A 38 17.83 -35.22 3.96
CA VAL A 38 17.79 -33.78 3.64
C VAL A 38 16.60 -33.47 2.73
N VAL A 39 16.35 -34.34 1.75
CA VAL A 39 15.17 -34.26 0.88
C VAL A 39 13.89 -34.39 1.70
N ALA A 40 13.80 -35.40 2.57
CA ALA A 40 12.62 -35.58 3.43
C ALA A 40 12.37 -34.38 4.36
N PHE A 41 13.41 -33.81 4.96
CA PHE A 41 13.31 -32.61 5.79
C PHE A 41 12.87 -31.38 4.97
N SER A 42 13.40 -31.20 3.76
CA SER A 42 12.96 -30.12 2.87
C SER A 42 11.49 -30.25 2.49
N TRP A 43 11.03 -31.46 2.16
CA TRP A 43 9.62 -31.72 1.86
C TRP A 43 8.72 -31.49 3.07
N LEU A 44 9.18 -31.91 4.26
CA LEU A 44 8.45 -31.70 5.51
C LEU A 44 8.38 -30.20 5.85
N LEU A 45 9.46 -29.45 5.65
CA LEU A 45 9.47 -27.99 5.83
C LEU A 45 8.49 -27.31 4.85
N CYS A 46 8.50 -27.68 3.57
CA CYS A 46 7.54 -27.16 2.60
C CYS A 46 6.10 -27.51 2.97
N ALA A 47 5.84 -28.73 3.46
CA ALA A 47 4.51 -29.14 3.90
C ALA A 47 4.06 -28.32 5.12
N VAL A 48 4.94 -28.08 6.09
CA VAL A 48 4.64 -27.22 7.26
C VAL A 48 4.35 -25.79 6.82
N VAL A 49 5.16 -25.21 5.94
CA VAL A 49 4.90 -23.86 5.40
C VAL A 49 3.57 -23.81 4.66
N ALA A 50 3.27 -24.80 3.82
CA ALA A 50 2.00 -24.89 3.11
C ALA A 50 0.80 -25.02 4.07
N LEU A 51 0.95 -25.78 5.15
CA LEU A 51 -0.09 -25.97 6.16
C LEU A 51 -0.31 -24.68 6.99
N PHE A 52 0.77 -23.96 7.32
CA PHE A 52 0.68 -22.63 7.91
C PHE A 52 -0.01 -21.62 6.98
N LEU A 53 0.31 -21.62 5.69
CA LEU A 53 -0.36 -20.76 4.69
C LEU A 53 -1.83 -21.15 4.48
N TYR A 54 -2.19 -22.40 4.76
CA TYR A 54 -3.56 -22.90 4.65
C TYR A 54 -4.39 -22.55 5.89
N GLU A 55 -3.86 -22.74 7.09
CA GLU A 55 -4.55 -22.43 8.36
C GLU A 55 -4.57 -20.92 8.65
N SER A 56 -3.53 -20.21 8.22
CA SER A 56 -3.44 -18.76 8.29
C SER A 56 -3.36 -18.25 6.86
N PRO A 57 -4.49 -18.12 6.13
CA PRO A 57 -4.46 -17.48 4.83
C PRO A 57 -3.77 -16.14 5.02
N LEU A 58 -2.64 -15.94 4.32
CA LEU A 58 -2.00 -14.63 4.25
C LEU A 58 -3.11 -13.62 4.00
N PRO A 59 -3.25 -12.56 4.81
CA PRO A 59 -4.28 -11.58 4.60
C PRO A 59 -4.20 -11.20 3.13
N ARG A 60 -5.26 -11.53 2.37
CA ARG A 60 -5.36 -11.22 0.93
C ARG A 60 -4.81 -9.83 0.81
N GLU A 61 -3.76 -9.65 0.01
CA GLU A 61 -3.21 -8.33 -0.26
C GLU A 61 -4.34 -7.46 -0.81
N ARG A 62 -5.11 -6.81 0.08
CA ARG A 62 -5.91 -5.66 -0.26
C ARG A 62 -4.84 -4.64 -0.59
N SER A 63 -4.66 -4.43 -1.89
CA SER A 63 -3.66 -3.55 -2.45
C SER A 63 -3.55 -2.30 -1.58
N VAL A 64 -2.34 -1.88 -1.23
CA VAL A 64 -2.12 -0.65 -0.45
C VAL A 64 -2.87 0.55 -1.07
N GLY A 65 -3.13 0.50 -2.38
CA GLY A 65 -4.01 1.42 -3.10
C GLY A 65 -5.48 1.42 -2.66
N SER A 66 -6.10 0.27 -2.40
CA SER A 66 -7.53 0.21 -2.03
C SER A 66 -7.81 0.84 -0.66
N ARG A 67 -6.92 0.66 0.32
CA ARG A 67 -7.01 1.35 1.62
C ARG A 67 -6.80 2.86 1.49
N SER A 68 -5.90 3.28 0.60
CA SER A 68 -5.69 4.71 0.34
C SER A 68 -6.90 5.35 -0.33
N VAL A 69 -7.53 4.65 -1.28
CA VAL A 69 -8.74 5.11 -1.97
C VAL A 69 -9.91 5.21 -0.98
N GLU A 70 -10.11 4.20 -0.15
CA GLU A 70 -11.11 4.19 0.91
C GLU A 70 -10.91 5.34 1.90
N THR A 71 -9.69 5.52 2.42
CA THR A 71 -9.38 6.60 3.36
C THR A 71 -9.62 7.97 2.73
N ASN A 72 -9.20 8.16 1.48
CA ASN A 72 -9.42 9.43 0.77
C ASN A 72 -10.91 9.72 0.55
N LEU A 73 -11.70 8.70 0.19
CA LEU A 73 -13.14 8.84 0.02
C LEU A 73 -13.84 9.17 1.34
N SER A 74 -13.51 8.45 2.40
CA SER A 74 -14.01 8.69 3.76
C SER A 74 -13.71 10.11 4.26
N VAL A 75 -12.47 10.56 4.08
CA VAL A 75 -12.05 11.92 4.48
C VAL A 75 -12.76 12.98 3.64
N ALA A 76 -12.89 12.78 2.33
CA ALA A 76 -13.64 13.69 1.47
C ALA A 76 -15.11 13.79 1.88
N MET A 77 -15.77 12.65 2.17
CA MET A 77 -17.15 12.64 2.68
C MET A 77 -17.27 13.36 4.01
N TYR A 78 -16.34 13.14 4.94
CA TYR A 78 -16.30 13.82 6.23
C TYR A 78 -16.21 15.34 6.06
N HIS A 79 -15.31 15.83 5.19
CA HIS A 79 -15.18 17.27 4.93
C HIS A 79 -16.45 17.87 4.35
N VAL A 80 -17.11 17.17 3.42
CA VAL A 80 -18.39 17.61 2.86
C VAL A 80 -19.47 17.66 3.92
N ALA A 81 -19.64 16.59 4.72
CA ALA A 81 -20.62 16.52 5.80
C ALA A 81 -20.42 17.68 6.78
N HIS A 82 -19.18 17.86 7.26
CA HIS A 82 -18.83 18.94 8.18
C HIS A 82 -19.16 20.32 7.61
N ARG A 83 -18.91 20.58 6.33
CA ARG A 83 -19.23 21.86 5.68
C ARG A 83 -20.73 22.07 5.56
N VAL A 84 -21.49 21.04 5.18
CA VAL A 84 -22.96 21.10 5.10
C VAL A 84 -23.58 21.40 6.47
N GLU A 85 -23.14 20.71 7.52
CA GLU A 85 -23.62 20.94 8.88
C GLU A 85 -23.25 22.33 9.40
N THR A 86 -22.02 22.76 9.11
CA THR A 86 -21.54 24.09 9.47
C THR A 86 -22.40 25.16 8.79
N TYR A 87 -22.67 25.01 7.49
CA TYR A 87 -23.53 25.91 6.74
C TYR A 87 -24.94 25.95 7.31
N GLN A 88 -25.52 24.79 7.62
CA GLN A 88 -26.85 24.71 8.24
C GLN A 88 -26.87 25.42 9.60
N ARG A 89 -25.83 25.27 10.42
CA ARG A 89 -25.72 25.93 11.72
C ARG A 89 -25.66 27.46 11.60
N TYR A 90 -25.01 27.98 10.56
CA TYR A 90 -24.88 29.42 10.34
C TYR A 90 -26.09 30.06 9.66
N THR A 91 -26.67 29.39 8.67
CA THR A 91 -27.76 29.96 7.86
C THR A 91 -29.15 29.53 8.33
N GLY A 92 -29.24 28.45 9.11
CA GLY A 92 -30.50 27.83 9.52
C GLY A 92 -31.15 26.99 8.42
N HIS A 93 -30.51 26.83 7.26
CA HIS A 93 -31.06 26.13 6.10
C HIS A 93 -30.06 25.11 5.53
N LEU A 94 -30.57 24.00 5.00
CA LEU A 94 -29.75 23.05 4.26
C LEU A 94 -29.41 23.62 2.87
N PRO A 95 -28.21 23.38 2.35
CA PRO A 95 -27.84 23.79 1.01
C PRO A 95 -28.64 22.98 -0.03
N GLU A 96 -29.22 23.60 -1.05
CA GLU A 96 -29.92 22.87 -2.11
C GLU A 96 -28.97 22.05 -3.00
N PHE A 97 -27.71 22.48 -3.07
CA PHE A 97 -26.63 21.85 -3.83
C PHE A 97 -25.30 22.05 -3.10
N LEU A 98 -24.34 21.15 -3.33
CA LEU A 98 -22.97 21.35 -2.89
C LEU A 98 -22.29 22.43 -3.74
N ASP A 99 -21.68 23.41 -3.09
CA ASP A 99 -20.77 24.33 -3.76
C ASP A 99 -19.61 23.52 -4.36
N PRO A 100 -19.23 23.74 -5.63
CA PRO A 100 -18.05 23.11 -6.23
C PRO A 100 -16.78 23.26 -5.38
N ALA A 101 -16.65 24.34 -4.59
CA ALA A 101 -15.53 24.53 -3.68
C ALA A 101 -15.55 23.59 -2.46
N TRP A 102 -16.67 22.89 -2.20
CA TRP A 102 -16.84 21.94 -1.10
C TRP A 102 -16.60 20.49 -1.53
N SER A 103 -16.75 20.19 -2.82
CA SER A 103 -16.44 18.87 -3.36
C SER A 103 -14.92 18.70 -3.47
N GLU A 104 -14.34 17.94 -2.55
CA GLU A 104 -12.92 17.57 -2.59
C GLU A 104 -12.66 16.40 -3.55
N SER A 105 -13.72 15.68 -3.93
CA SER A 105 -13.69 14.58 -4.88
C SER A 105 -14.99 14.53 -5.68
N GLU A 106 -14.89 14.26 -6.98
CA GLU A 106 -16.04 14.03 -7.87
C GLU A 106 -16.84 12.78 -7.49
N ASN A 107 -16.27 11.94 -6.61
CA ASN A 107 -16.84 10.68 -6.18
C ASN A 107 -17.86 10.83 -5.03
N VAL A 108 -18.10 12.05 -4.54
CA VAL A 108 -19.08 12.34 -3.47
C VAL A 108 -20.31 13.02 -4.04
N GLY A 109 -21.43 12.30 -4.03
CA GLY A 109 -22.76 12.80 -4.35
C GLY A 109 -23.47 13.38 -3.13
N TYR A 110 -24.38 14.32 -3.38
CA TYR A 110 -25.27 14.93 -2.39
C TYR A 110 -26.70 14.89 -2.87
N ALA A 111 -27.60 14.45 -2.00
CA ALA A 111 -29.03 14.48 -2.24
C ALA A 111 -29.76 15.04 -1.02
N LEU A 112 -30.64 16.00 -1.25
CA LEU A 112 -31.60 16.44 -0.25
C LEU A 112 -32.74 15.41 -0.18
N THR A 113 -33.06 14.94 1.02
CA THR A 113 -34.13 13.97 1.27
C THR A 113 -35.22 14.59 2.14
N GLU A 114 -36.38 13.95 2.25
CA GLU A 114 -37.47 14.42 3.14
C GLU A 114 -37.05 14.48 4.62
N MET A 115 -36.03 13.70 5.01
CA MET A 115 -35.52 13.64 6.39
C MET A 115 -34.26 14.48 6.62
N GLY A 116 -33.73 15.16 5.59
CA GLY A 116 -32.48 15.90 5.72
C GLY A 116 -31.63 15.87 4.46
N TYR A 117 -30.37 15.47 4.59
CA TYR A 117 -29.49 15.22 3.45
C TYR A 117 -28.81 13.86 3.54
N GLU A 118 -28.43 13.34 2.38
CA GLU A 118 -27.65 12.12 2.23
C GLU A 118 -26.42 12.41 1.37
N LEU A 119 -25.27 11.89 1.80
CA LEU A 119 -24.03 11.89 1.04
C LEU A 119 -23.73 10.47 0.59
N THR A 120 -23.36 10.33 -0.68
CA THR A 120 -23.01 9.03 -1.26
C THR A 120 -21.62 9.11 -1.88
N GLY A 121 -20.64 8.44 -1.27
CA GLY A 121 -19.31 8.27 -1.84
C GLY A 121 -19.24 6.99 -2.67
N LYS A 122 -18.78 7.07 -3.93
CA LYS A 122 -18.58 5.88 -4.78
C LYS A 122 -17.21 5.88 -5.44
N GLU A 123 -16.37 4.91 -5.09
CA GLU A 123 -15.06 4.76 -5.74
C GLU A 123 -14.61 3.30 -5.80
N GLY A 124 -14.21 2.82 -6.99
CA GLY A 124 -13.59 1.49 -7.14
C GLY A 124 -14.44 0.28 -6.67
N GLY A 125 -15.77 0.42 -6.59
CA GLY A 125 -16.68 -0.62 -6.07
C GLY A 125 -17.03 -0.49 -4.59
N LEU A 126 -16.46 0.49 -3.89
CA LEU A 126 -16.85 0.91 -2.55
C LEU A 126 -18.00 1.93 -2.65
N GLU A 127 -19.05 1.73 -1.86
CA GLU A 127 -20.14 2.69 -1.69
C GLU A 127 -20.32 2.98 -0.20
N ILE A 128 -20.14 4.25 0.18
CA ILE A 128 -20.36 4.75 1.55
C ILE A 128 -21.55 5.69 1.49
N ILE A 129 -22.51 5.49 2.40
CA ILE A 129 -23.70 6.33 2.52
C ILE A 129 -23.67 6.96 3.91
N TYR A 130 -23.79 8.27 3.95
CA TYR A 130 -23.88 9.04 5.20
C TYR A 130 -25.18 9.83 5.21
N ARG A 131 -25.95 9.75 6.29
CA ARG A 131 -27.18 10.51 6.46
C ARG A 131 -27.02 11.54 7.55
N GLN A 132 -27.76 12.64 7.40
CA GLN A 132 -27.81 13.67 8.42
C GLN A 132 -28.22 13.10 9.79
N GLY A 133 -27.38 13.31 10.80
CA GLY A 133 -27.61 12.84 12.16
C GLY A 133 -26.85 11.56 12.52
N ASP A 134 -26.25 10.89 11.54
CA ASP A 134 -25.27 9.83 11.78
C ASP A 134 -23.97 10.46 12.32
N ASP A 135 -23.22 9.71 13.13
CA ASP A 135 -21.95 10.20 13.67
C ASP A 135 -20.91 10.33 12.55
N PRO A 136 -20.46 11.55 12.20
CA PRO A 136 -19.48 11.73 11.13
C PRO A 136 -18.13 11.09 11.45
N GLU A 137 -17.82 10.77 12.72
CA GLU A 137 -16.61 10.01 13.08
C GLU A 137 -16.65 8.56 12.55
N GLU A 138 -17.82 7.99 12.30
CA GLU A 138 -17.95 6.65 11.70
C GLU A 138 -17.39 6.60 10.27
N LEU A 139 -17.37 7.73 9.55
CA LEU A 139 -16.74 7.82 8.23
C LEU A 139 -15.22 7.62 8.31
N LEU A 140 -14.59 8.05 9.40
CA LEU A 140 -13.15 7.92 9.62
C LEU A 140 -12.77 6.53 10.15
N HIS A 141 -13.74 5.82 10.74
CA HIS A 141 -13.58 4.50 11.34
C HIS A 141 -14.26 3.39 10.53
N PHE A 142 -14.45 3.59 9.23
CA PHE A 142 -14.93 2.54 8.33
C PHE A 142 -13.87 1.42 8.22
N GLU A 143 -13.77 0.61 9.26
CA GLU A 143 -13.10 -0.66 9.30
C GLU A 143 -14.22 -1.66 9.07
N PHE A 144 -14.29 -2.25 7.87
CA PHE A 144 -15.31 -3.23 7.52
C PHE A 144 -15.48 -4.24 8.67
N SER A 145 -16.59 -4.16 9.39
CA SER A 145 -17.09 -5.26 10.19
C SER A 145 -17.37 -6.38 9.20
N GLU A 146 -16.62 -7.47 9.33
CA GLU A 146 -16.88 -8.74 8.65
C GLU A 146 -18.25 -9.28 9.07
N ASP A 147 -19.31 -8.76 8.45
CA ASP A 147 -20.64 -9.37 8.47
C ASP A 147 -21.12 -9.44 7.02
N ASP A 148 -20.50 -10.34 6.26
CA ASP A 148 -21.13 -11.04 5.15
C ASP A 148 -20.26 -12.25 4.75
N GLN A 149 -20.36 -13.31 5.55
CA GLN A 149 -20.29 -14.70 5.10
C GLN A 149 -20.83 -15.69 6.12
#